data_AF-A0A951I8I3-F1
#
_entry.id   AF-A0A951I8I3-F1
#
_cell.length_a   1.000
_cell.length_b   1.000
_cell.length_c   1.000
_cell.angle_alpha   90.00
_cell.angle_beta   90.00
_cell.angle_gamma   90.00
#
_symmetry.space_group_name_H-M   'P 1'
#
loop_
_entity.id
_entity.type
_entity.pdbx_description
1 polymer ?
#
loop_
_entity_poly.entity_id
_entity_poly.type
_entity_poly.pdbx_seq_one_letter_code
_entity_poly.pdbx_strand_id
1 'polypeptide(L)'
;RVIDRLQYKSRTSFSDQKRTHVFVIEVDDSRAEPRQLTEGRYYDHALTWSPRGDEIAFLSNHEIDPDANNNSDIYAVSLNGRVRQLTDTPGCEYEPQWSPDGKWLAYTATRREVTTIDSVAEDAHVWVVDAQGGRGRELTAAQDRRARSPRWSADSDSIYFLAGNRGETLLYSISLSDGKVSQPLRDYRTERVTWPKQLFQISSFSVAEMGNDDRFGLTLSSSIYPAEVWTANTRAGFEGRVSSHNEAVVQSLTLVDPTVFLFRSFDGTQVQGWLMKPVGWREGQRYPLILSIHGGPHGMYGYAFNPTFQAYAARGYAVLYLNPRGSSGYGQKFSDGTLREWGGGDYRDLMAGVDEALRRFTWIDSERLGVTGGSYGGFMTNWIITQTPRFKAAVAHASVSNLISFYSTSLYQDLVHAEFGLPWDDYDLLWRWSPLRYVKQAQTPTLFIHGEQDNDVHITQAEEMYMALKRRGVETEFARYPREGHSFHEPRHRVDALERTLAWFDRFLK
;
A
#
# COMPACT_ATOMS: atom_id res chain seq x y z
N ARG A 1 -24.22 -16.48 16.38
CA ARG A 1 -22.96 -16.95 15.75
C ARG A 1 -22.03 -17.40 16.86
N VAL A 2 -21.31 -18.49 16.68
CA VAL A 2 -20.23 -18.93 17.58
C VAL A 2 -18.91 -18.70 16.85
N ILE A 3 -17.90 -18.18 17.54
CA ILE A 3 -16.56 -17.90 16.98
C ILE A 3 -15.57 -18.82 17.68
N ASP A 4 -14.83 -19.59 16.89
CA ASP A 4 -13.88 -20.62 17.34
C ASP A 4 -12.54 -20.58 16.56
N ARG A 5 -12.34 -19.52 15.75
CA ARG A 5 -11.15 -19.30 14.93
C ARG A 5 -10.44 -18.01 15.32
N LEU A 6 -9.12 -17.99 15.21
CA LEU A 6 -8.32 -16.80 15.46
C LEU A 6 -8.60 -15.72 14.40
N GLN A 7 -8.61 -16.08 13.11
CA GLN A 7 -8.96 -15.17 12.03
C GLN A 7 -10.46 -15.21 11.74
N TYR A 8 -11.24 -14.59 12.62
CA TYR A 8 -12.70 -14.58 12.54
C TYR A 8 -13.30 -13.38 11.79
N LYS A 9 -12.46 -12.44 11.31
CA LYS A 9 -12.87 -11.25 10.56
C LYS A 9 -12.18 -11.17 9.21
N SER A 10 -12.92 -10.68 8.22
CA SER A 10 -12.42 -10.05 7.01
C SER A 10 -12.60 -8.54 7.10
N ARG A 11 -12.15 -7.80 6.09
CA ARG A 11 -12.30 -6.33 6.02
C ARG A 11 -13.74 -5.84 6.23
N THR A 12 -14.74 -6.62 5.83
CA THR A 12 -16.16 -6.21 5.82
C THR A 12 -17.13 -7.20 6.45
N SER A 13 -16.67 -8.38 6.85
CA SER A 13 -17.54 -9.44 7.35
C SER A 13 -16.87 -10.30 8.41
N PHE A 14 -17.67 -11.03 9.19
CA PHE A 14 -17.15 -12.10 10.03
C PHE A 14 -17.09 -13.41 9.22
N SER A 15 -16.11 -14.25 9.54
CA SER A 15 -15.88 -15.57 8.95
C SER A 15 -17.17 -16.40 8.96
N ASP A 16 -17.56 -16.89 7.79
CA ASP A 16 -18.66 -17.83 7.59
C ASP A 16 -18.22 -19.29 7.65
N GLN A 17 -16.97 -19.52 8.08
CA GLN A 17 -16.29 -20.82 8.13
C GLN A 17 -16.16 -21.54 6.79
N LYS A 18 -16.48 -20.91 5.66
CA LYS A 18 -16.23 -21.50 4.33
C LYS A 18 -14.75 -21.45 3.99
N ARG A 19 -14.35 -22.32 3.06
CA ARG A 19 -13.00 -22.45 2.51
C ARG A 19 -13.04 -22.24 1.01
N THR A 20 -11.93 -21.75 0.47
CA THR A 20 -11.73 -21.63 -0.97
C THR A 20 -10.97 -22.86 -1.45
N HIS A 21 -11.45 -23.44 -2.56
CA HIS A 21 -10.84 -24.59 -3.20
C HIS A 21 -10.75 -24.36 -4.70
N VAL A 22 -9.94 -25.16 -5.37
CA VAL A 22 -9.81 -25.14 -6.83
C VAL A 22 -10.98 -25.91 -7.44
N PHE A 23 -11.70 -25.24 -8.34
CA PHE A 23 -12.77 -25.84 -9.14
C PHE A 23 -12.47 -25.64 -10.63
N VAL A 24 -12.85 -26.61 -11.45
CA VAL A 24 -12.81 -26.51 -12.91
C VAL A 24 -14.20 -26.70 -13.48
N ILE A 25 -14.53 -25.94 -14.53
CA ILE A 25 -15.81 -26.02 -15.23
C ILE A 25 -15.54 -26.05 -16.74
N GLU A 26 -16.24 -26.91 -17.46
CA GLU A 26 -16.16 -26.95 -18.92
C GLU A 26 -16.97 -25.79 -19.50
N VAL A 27 -16.34 -24.95 -20.31
CA VAL A 27 -16.96 -23.72 -20.84
C VAL A 27 -17.84 -23.96 -22.06
N ASP A 28 -17.60 -25.05 -22.79
CA ASP A 28 -18.33 -25.39 -24.02
C ASP A 28 -19.69 -26.07 -23.73
N ASP A 29 -19.89 -26.57 -22.51
CA ASP A 29 -21.16 -27.11 -22.05
C ASP A 29 -21.82 -26.14 -21.06
N SER A 30 -22.86 -25.45 -21.53
CA SER A 30 -23.69 -24.55 -20.71
C SER A 30 -24.35 -25.21 -19.49
N ARG A 31 -24.33 -26.55 -19.39
CA ARG A 31 -24.88 -27.33 -18.28
C ARG A 31 -23.79 -27.98 -17.42
N ALA A 32 -22.51 -27.75 -17.69
CA ALA A 32 -21.43 -28.30 -16.90
C ALA A 32 -21.52 -27.78 -15.46
N GLU A 33 -21.49 -28.70 -14.50
CA GLU A 33 -21.37 -28.37 -13.09
C GLU A 33 -19.87 -28.21 -12.73
N PRO A 34 -19.51 -27.28 -11.83
CA PRO A 34 -18.14 -27.16 -11.35
C PRO A 34 -17.65 -28.44 -10.68
N ARG A 35 -16.48 -28.91 -11.10
CA ARG A 35 -15.79 -30.06 -10.51
C ARG A 35 -14.69 -29.58 -9.56
N GLN A 36 -14.83 -29.93 -8.28
CA GLN A 36 -13.85 -29.63 -7.26
C GLN A 36 -12.58 -30.48 -7.44
N LEU A 37 -11.40 -29.86 -7.30
CA LEU A 37 -10.10 -30.53 -7.41
C LEU A 37 -9.35 -30.62 -6.08
N THR A 38 -9.53 -29.65 -5.18
CA THR A 38 -8.89 -29.62 -3.86
C THR A 38 -9.91 -29.66 -2.74
N GLU A 39 -9.52 -30.15 -1.58
CA GLU A 39 -10.38 -30.31 -0.41
C GLU A 39 -9.60 -30.05 0.88
N GLY A 40 -10.30 -29.98 2.01
CA GLY A 40 -9.70 -29.87 3.34
C GLY A 40 -10.01 -28.54 4.02
N ARG A 41 -9.13 -28.13 4.94
CA ARG A 41 -9.34 -26.98 5.83
C ARG A 41 -8.66 -25.70 5.39
N TYR A 42 -8.08 -25.68 4.19
CA TYR A 42 -7.17 -24.65 3.71
C TYR A 42 -7.86 -23.63 2.79
N TYR A 43 -7.16 -22.55 2.45
CA TYR A 43 -7.63 -21.52 1.53
C TYR A 43 -6.78 -21.54 0.26
N ASP A 44 -7.28 -22.26 -0.74
CA ASP A 44 -6.61 -22.36 -2.03
C ASP A 44 -6.95 -21.13 -2.88
N HIS A 45 -5.94 -20.44 -3.39
CA HIS A 45 -6.10 -19.18 -4.13
C HIS A 45 -4.93 -18.90 -5.08
N ALA A 46 -4.94 -17.74 -5.76
CA ALA A 46 -3.88 -17.31 -6.69
C ALA A 46 -3.53 -18.36 -7.77
N LEU A 47 -4.56 -18.80 -8.51
CA LEU A 47 -4.47 -19.91 -9.45
C LEU A 47 -3.71 -19.53 -10.73
N THR A 48 -2.94 -20.48 -11.26
CA THR A 48 -2.34 -20.39 -12.60
C THR A 48 -2.31 -21.75 -13.28
N TRP A 49 -2.70 -21.80 -14.56
CA TRP A 49 -2.66 -23.03 -15.35
C TRP A 49 -1.25 -23.33 -15.82
N SER A 50 -0.85 -24.60 -15.75
CA SER A 50 0.33 -25.07 -16.47
C SER A 50 0.14 -24.86 -17.98
N PRO A 51 1.19 -24.57 -18.75
CA PRO A 51 1.08 -24.36 -20.20
C PRO A 51 0.61 -25.61 -20.95
N ARG A 52 0.74 -26.79 -20.34
CA ARG A 52 0.23 -28.06 -20.89
C ARG A 52 -1.26 -28.30 -20.58
N GLY A 53 -1.84 -27.52 -19.66
CA GLY A 53 -3.25 -27.64 -19.27
C GLY A 53 -3.57 -28.88 -18.41
N ASP A 54 -2.57 -29.58 -17.87
CA ASP A 54 -2.78 -30.82 -17.10
C ASP A 54 -2.71 -30.63 -15.57
N GLU A 55 -2.15 -29.51 -15.12
CA GLU A 55 -2.10 -29.09 -13.71
C GLU A 55 -2.43 -27.59 -13.53
N ILE A 56 -2.89 -27.24 -12.33
CA ILE A 56 -3.11 -25.87 -11.85
C ILE A 56 -2.22 -25.65 -10.63
N ALA A 57 -1.37 -24.62 -10.64
CA ALA A 57 -0.65 -24.18 -9.45
C ALA A 57 -1.47 -23.15 -8.66
N PHE A 58 -1.33 -23.16 -7.34
CA PHE A 58 -2.08 -22.33 -6.42
C PHE A 58 -1.30 -22.10 -5.13
N LEU A 59 -1.69 -21.09 -4.37
CA LEU A 59 -1.17 -20.83 -3.02
C LEU A 59 -2.09 -21.45 -1.98
N SER A 60 -1.50 -22.06 -0.95
CA SER A 60 -2.23 -22.55 0.21
C SER A 60 -1.35 -22.51 1.47
N ASN A 61 -1.96 -22.20 2.62
CA ASN A 61 -1.29 -22.23 3.92
C ASN A 61 -1.70 -23.52 4.64
N HIS A 62 -0.76 -24.47 4.75
CA HIS A 62 -0.96 -25.78 5.38
C HIS A 62 -0.37 -25.86 6.80
N GLU A 63 0.01 -24.73 7.40
CA GLU A 63 0.48 -24.66 8.77
C GLU A 63 -0.53 -25.26 9.77
N ILE A 64 -0.04 -25.61 10.97
CA ILE A 64 -0.87 -26.20 12.03
C ILE A 64 -2.07 -25.29 12.34
N ASP A 65 -1.82 -23.98 12.42
CA ASP A 65 -2.83 -22.94 12.59
C ASP A 65 -2.64 -21.83 11.53
N PRO A 66 -3.32 -21.93 10.38
CA PRO A 66 -3.20 -20.95 9.29
C PRO A 66 -3.82 -19.59 9.61
N ASP A 67 -4.51 -19.45 10.76
CA ASP A 67 -5.03 -18.16 11.22
C ASP A 67 -4.01 -17.39 12.07
N ALA A 68 -2.97 -18.07 12.58
CA ALA A 68 -1.96 -17.49 13.47
C ALA A 68 -0.73 -16.96 12.74
N ASN A 69 -0.62 -17.20 11.44
CA ASN A 69 0.48 -16.77 10.58
C ASN A 69 -0.03 -16.52 9.15
N ASN A 70 0.83 -15.96 8.31
CA ASN A 70 0.56 -15.85 6.87
C ASN A 70 1.63 -16.56 6.04
N ASN A 71 1.78 -17.88 6.19
CA ASN A 71 2.75 -18.66 5.42
C ASN A 71 2.08 -19.46 4.31
N SER A 72 1.97 -18.88 3.11
CA SER A 72 1.48 -19.61 1.94
C SER A 72 2.64 -20.17 1.12
N ASP A 73 2.56 -21.46 0.78
CA ASP A 73 3.44 -22.12 -0.18
C ASP A 73 2.68 -22.39 -1.50
N ILE A 74 3.44 -22.71 -2.54
CA ILE A 74 2.94 -23.11 -3.85
C ILE A 74 2.69 -24.61 -3.89
N TYR A 75 1.48 -24.96 -4.30
CA TYR A 75 1.03 -26.31 -4.60
C TYR A 75 0.62 -26.42 -6.07
N ALA A 76 0.57 -27.64 -6.59
CA ALA A 76 -0.05 -27.95 -7.86
C ALA A 76 -1.07 -29.07 -7.70
N VAL A 77 -2.20 -28.96 -8.39
CA VAL A 77 -3.24 -29.99 -8.48
C VAL A 77 -3.46 -30.40 -9.92
N SER A 78 -3.42 -31.70 -10.17
CA SER A 78 -3.76 -32.27 -11.47
C SER A 78 -5.28 -32.29 -11.70
N LEU A 79 -5.70 -32.48 -12.95
CA LEU A 79 -7.12 -32.59 -13.28
C LEU A 79 -7.85 -33.79 -12.63
N ASN A 80 -7.14 -34.78 -12.08
CA ASN A 80 -7.75 -35.87 -11.30
C ASN A 80 -7.71 -35.65 -9.78
N GLY A 81 -7.33 -34.45 -9.31
CA GLY A 81 -7.34 -34.07 -7.90
C GLY A 81 -6.09 -34.47 -7.11
N ARG A 82 -5.01 -34.92 -7.76
CA ARG A 82 -3.76 -35.22 -7.08
C ARG A 82 -3.00 -33.93 -6.79
N VAL A 83 -2.82 -33.61 -5.51
CA VAL A 83 -2.08 -32.44 -5.04
C VAL A 83 -0.62 -32.80 -4.78
N ARG A 84 0.30 -31.90 -5.13
CA ARG A 84 1.72 -31.93 -4.75
C ARG A 84 2.18 -30.55 -4.31
N GLN A 85 3.02 -30.52 -3.28
CA GLN A 85 3.66 -29.29 -2.79
C GLN A 85 4.92 -29.02 -3.63
N LEU A 86 5.10 -27.77 -4.08
CA LEU A 86 6.24 -27.34 -4.90
C LEU A 86 7.31 -26.66 -4.06
N THR A 87 6.89 -25.92 -3.05
CA THR A 87 7.75 -25.12 -2.18
C THR A 87 7.37 -25.38 -0.72
N ASP A 88 8.35 -25.22 0.15
CA ASP A 88 8.24 -25.33 1.60
C ASP A 88 9.25 -24.33 2.15
N THR A 89 8.80 -23.08 2.30
CA THR A 89 9.69 -21.99 2.66
C THR A 89 9.27 -21.30 3.95
N PRO A 90 10.23 -20.69 4.68
CA PRO A 90 9.90 -19.90 5.85
C PRO A 90 9.09 -18.64 5.50
N GLY A 91 9.25 -18.06 4.31
CA GLY A 91 8.60 -16.81 3.92
C GLY A 91 7.27 -17.04 3.19
N CYS A 92 6.44 -16.00 3.14
CA CYS A 92 5.18 -16.06 2.38
C CYS A 92 5.45 -15.91 0.90
N GLU A 93 4.86 -16.80 0.10
CA GLU A 93 4.90 -16.76 -1.35
C GLU A 93 3.63 -16.14 -1.93
N TYR A 94 3.75 -15.52 -3.10
CA TYR A 94 2.71 -14.73 -3.75
C TYR A 94 2.76 -14.89 -5.27
N GLU A 95 1.58 -14.87 -5.90
CA GLU A 95 1.39 -14.76 -7.37
C GLU A 95 2.22 -15.76 -8.22
N PRO A 96 2.08 -17.10 -8.03
CA PRO A 96 2.80 -18.06 -8.85
C PRO A 96 2.41 -17.96 -10.33
N GLN A 97 3.38 -18.10 -11.23
CA GLN A 97 3.22 -18.06 -12.68
C GLN A 97 4.08 -19.11 -13.35
N TRP A 98 3.47 -20.01 -14.13
CA TRP A 98 4.20 -20.97 -14.95
C TRP A 98 4.98 -20.28 -16.07
N SER A 99 6.20 -20.76 -16.35
CA SER A 99 6.91 -20.39 -17.57
C SER A 99 6.19 -20.97 -18.79
N PRO A 100 6.22 -20.30 -19.95
CA PRO A 100 5.62 -20.82 -21.19
C PRO A 100 6.13 -22.21 -21.59
N ASP A 101 7.40 -22.52 -21.30
CA ASP A 101 7.99 -23.84 -21.56
C ASP A 101 7.65 -24.90 -20.50
N GLY A 102 6.96 -24.53 -19.42
CA GLY A 102 6.50 -25.40 -18.35
C GLY A 102 7.59 -25.95 -17.43
N LYS A 103 8.82 -25.43 -17.51
CA LYS A 103 9.95 -25.89 -16.68
C LYS A 103 10.06 -25.19 -15.33
N TRP A 104 9.47 -24.00 -15.19
CA TRP A 104 9.64 -23.17 -14.00
C TRP A 104 8.32 -22.57 -13.54
N LEU A 105 8.27 -22.19 -12.26
CA LEU A 105 7.36 -21.18 -11.77
C LEU A 105 8.14 -19.96 -11.30
N ALA A 106 7.71 -18.77 -11.73
CA ALA A 106 8.09 -17.50 -11.14
C ALA A 106 7.05 -17.10 -10.11
N TYR A 107 7.50 -16.45 -9.04
CA TYR A 107 6.64 -15.97 -7.98
C TYR A 107 7.34 -14.82 -7.25
N THR A 108 6.61 -14.16 -6.35
CA THR A 108 7.24 -13.26 -5.39
C THR A 108 7.17 -13.84 -3.99
N ALA A 109 8.20 -13.64 -3.17
CA ALA A 109 8.20 -14.12 -1.80
C ALA A 109 9.04 -13.25 -0.87
N THR A 110 8.69 -13.26 0.42
CA THR A 110 9.52 -12.73 1.51
C THR A 110 10.55 -13.78 1.95
N ARG A 111 11.49 -13.40 2.81
CA ARG A 111 12.52 -14.29 3.37
C ARG A 111 12.29 -14.62 4.85
N ARG A 112 11.63 -13.74 5.62
CA ARG A 112 11.42 -13.94 7.06
C ARG A 112 10.18 -14.80 7.30
N GLU A 113 10.24 -15.54 8.40
CA GLU A 113 9.13 -16.37 8.93
C GLU A 113 7.90 -15.57 9.31
N VAL A 114 8.10 -14.33 9.75
CA VAL A 114 7.03 -13.52 10.29
C VAL A 114 6.46 -12.64 9.19
N THR A 115 5.32 -13.07 8.67
CA THR A 115 4.55 -12.42 7.61
C THR A 115 3.15 -12.08 8.09
N THR A 116 2.47 -11.21 7.34
CA THR A 116 1.16 -10.68 7.72
C THR A 116 0.25 -10.65 6.51
N ILE A 117 -1.06 -10.65 6.72
CA ILE A 117 -2.10 -10.53 5.70
C ILE A 117 -2.10 -9.14 5.02
N ASP A 118 -1.38 -8.18 5.59
CA ASP A 118 -1.18 -6.84 5.04
C ASP A 118 0.28 -6.59 4.64
N SER A 119 0.62 -5.34 4.39
CA SER A 119 1.98 -4.92 4.07
C SER A 119 2.91 -5.17 5.27
N VAL A 120 3.80 -6.14 5.14
CA VAL A 120 4.88 -6.43 6.10
C VAL A 120 6.00 -5.38 6.03
N ALA A 121 6.81 -5.28 7.08
CA ALA A 121 8.12 -4.58 7.05
C ALA A 121 9.17 -5.32 6.22
N GLU A 122 8.78 -6.06 5.18
CA GLU A 122 9.70 -6.84 4.34
C GLU A 122 9.40 -6.64 2.85
N ASP A 123 10.44 -6.49 2.06
CA ASP A 123 10.34 -6.41 0.62
C ASP A 123 10.21 -7.83 0.05
N ALA A 124 9.09 -8.11 -0.62
CA ALA A 124 8.97 -9.31 -1.43
C ALA A 124 9.88 -9.20 -2.67
N HIS A 125 10.53 -10.29 -3.03
CA HIS A 125 11.44 -10.36 -4.18
C HIS A 125 10.91 -11.34 -5.22
N VAL A 126 11.37 -11.25 -6.47
CA VAL A 126 11.13 -12.27 -7.51
C VAL A 126 11.98 -13.50 -7.25
N TRP A 127 11.35 -14.66 -7.29
CA TRP A 127 11.93 -16.00 -7.16
C TRP A 127 11.53 -16.89 -8.33
N VAL A 128 12.29 -17.96 -8.53
CA VAL A 128 11.92 -19.08 -9.40
C VAL A 128 12.13 -20.43 -8.74
N VAL A 129 11.26 -21.38 -9.03
CA VAL A 129 11.37 -22.80 -8.62
C VAL A 129 11.15 -23.71 -9.83
N ASP A 130 11.80 -24.87 -9.83
CA ASP A 130 11.56 -25.90 -10.84
C ASP A 130 10.09 -26.34 -10.81
N ALA A 131 9.51 -26.66 -11.97
CA ALA A 131 8.14 -27.16 -12.09
C ALA A 131 7.85 -28.41 -11.27
N GLN A 132 8.89 -29.21 -10.95
CA GLN A 132 8.81 -30.37 -10.07
C GLN A 132 8.88 -30.02 -8.58
N GLY A 133 9.15 -28.76 -8.25
CA GLY A 133 9.33 -28.25 -6.90
C GLY A 133 10.80 -28.27 -6.43
N GLY A 134 11.00 -27.90 -5.17
CA GLY A 134 12.30 -27.88 -4.51
C GLY A 134 12.71 -26.48 -4.05
N ARG A 135 14.02 -26.27 -3.92
CA ARG A 135 14.55 -25.01 -3.39
C ARG A 135 14.46 -23.89 -4.44
N GLY A 136 13.72 -22.85 -4.11
CA GLY A 136 13.63 -21.63 -4.92
C GLY A 136 14.96 -20.88 -5.04
N ARG A 137 15.14 -20.19 -6.17
CA ARG A 137 16.25 -19.27 -6.45
C ARG A 137 15.73 -17.84 -6.46
N GLU A 138 16.26 -17.02 -5.58
CA GLU A 138 15.98 -15.60 -5.53
C GLU A 138 16.71 -14.85 -6.66
N LEU A 139 16.01 -13.96 -7.35
CA LEU A 139 16.56 -13.24 -8.52
C LEU A 139 16.83 -11.76 -8.24
N THR A 140 16.05 -11.10 -7.38
CA THR A 140 16.05 -9.63 -7.25
C THR A 140 16.67 -9.12 -5.94
N ALA A 141 17.38 -9.98 -5.20
CA ALA A 141 18.05 -9.65 -3.94
C ALA A 141 18.90 -8.35 -4.01
N ALA A 142 19.65 -8.17 -5.11
CA ALA A 142 20.54 -7.03 -5.28
C ALA A 142 19.81 -5.72 -5.63
N GLN A 143 18.56 -5.79 -6.13
CA GLN A 143 17.76 -4.61 -6.39
C GLN A 143 17.30 -3.94 -5.10
N ASP A 144 17.10 -4.74 -4.04
CA ASP A 144 16.65 -4.29 -2.72
C ASP A 144 15.38 -3.43 -2.83
N ARG A 145 14.39 -3.90 -3.60
CA ARG A 145 13.09 -3.23 -3.76
C ARG A 145 12.00 -4.28 -3.75
N ARG A 146 10.88 -3.95 -3.09
CA ARG A 146 9.64 -4.71 -3.16
C ARG A 146 9.19 -4.90 -4.61
N ALA A 147 9.29 -6.13 -5.08
CA ALA A 147 8.80 -6.59 -6.36
C ALA A 147 7.38 -7.15 -6.24
N ARG A 148 6.62 -7.08 -7.33
CA ARG A 148 5.26 -7.65 -7.43
C ARG A 148 4.90 -7.95 -8.88
N SER A 149 3.83 -8.73 -9.06
CA SER A 149 3.22 -9.03 -10.35
C SER A 149 4.22 -9.64 -11.35
N PRO A 150 4.94 -10.72 -10.99
CA PRO A 150 5.88 -11.36 -11.91
C PRO A 150 5.12 -11.90 -13.14
N ARG A 151 5.69 -11.79 -14.33
CA ARG A 151 5.15 -12.35 -15.58
C ARG A 151 6.29 -12.81 -16.48
N TRP A 152 6.16 -13.97 -17.11
CA TRP A 152 7.20 -14.49 -18.00
C TRP A 152 7.23 -13.77 -19.35
N SER A 153 8.42 -13.74 -19.95
CA SER A 153 8.57 -13.53 -21.39
C SER A 153 8.22 -14.79 -22.17
N ALA A 154 7.87 -14.63 -23.44
CA ALA A 154 7.48 -15.74 -24.33
C ALA A 154 8.57 -16.82 -24.47
N ASP A 155 9.85 -16.45 -24.35
CA ASP A 155 11.00 -17.36 -24.46
C ASP A 155 11.34 -18.10 -23.15
N SER A 156 10.60 -17.86 -22.06
CA SER A 156 10.83 -18.46 -20.74
C SER A 156 12.19 -18.10 -20.11
N ASP A 157 12.90 -17.08 -20.60
CA ASP A 157 14.19 -16.66 -20.02
C ASP A 157 14.08 -15.42 -19.13
N SER A 158 13.11 -14.54 -19.38
CA SER A 158 12.95 -13.29 -18.62
C SER A 158 11.66 -13.27 -17.79
N ILE A 159 11.72 -12.57 -16.67
CA ILE A 159 10.57 -12.27 -15.82
C ILE A 159 10.41 -10.76 -15.75
N TYR A 160 9.27 -10.26 -16.20
CA TYR A 160 8.80 -8.89 -16.01
C TYR A 160 8.16 -8.73 -14.65
N PHE A 161 8.38 -7.59 -13.98
CA PHE A 161 7.80 -7.33 -12.67
C PHE A 161 7.73 -5.82 -12.39
N LEU A 162 6.85 -5.43 -11.47
CA LEU A 162 6.80 -4.06 -10.98
C LEU A 162 7.62 -3.91 -9.70
N ALA A 163 8.36 -2.82 -9.58
CA ALA A 163 9.03 -2.47 -8.33
C ALA A 163 8.95 -0.97 -8.04
N GLY A 164 8.71 -0.64 -6.77
CA GLY A 164 8.75 0.73 -6.27
C GLY A 164 10.19 1.19 -6.07
N ASN A 165 10.54 2.41 -6.48
CA ASN A 165 11.86 2.98 -6.23
C ASN A 165 11.74 4.50 -6.07
N ARG A 166 11.89 5.01 -4.84
CA ARG A 166 11.90 6.45 -4.53
C ARG A 166 10.71 7.22 -5.11
N GLY A 167 9.50 6.70 -4.85
CA GLY A 167 8.24 7.29 -5.30
C GLY A 167 7.84 6.96 -6.75
N GLU A 168 8.68 6.30 -7.54
CA GLU A 168 8.27 5.71 -8.83
C GLU A 168 7.83 4.25 -8.62
N THR A 169 6.95 3.74 -9.48
CA THR A 169 6.69 2.30 -9.62
C THR A 169 6.72 1.98 -11.09
N LEU A 170 7.71 1.20 -11.52
CA LEU A 170 8.03 0.97 -12.93
C LEU A 170 8.12 -0.52 -13.23
N LEU A 171 8.10 -0.85 -14.52
CA LEU A 171 8.27 -2.20 -15.02
C LEU A 171 9.75 -2.50 -15.22
N TYR A 172 10.23 -3.58 -14.63
CA TYR A 172 11.59 -4.11 -14.76
C TYR A 172 11.52 -5.48 -15.39
N SER A 173 12.67 -5.99 -15.84
CA SER A 173 12.84 -7.40 -16.18
C SER A 173 14.10 -7.97 -15.54
N ILE A 174 14.15 -9.29 -15.37
CA ILE A 174 15.37 -10.02 -15.02
C ILE A 174 15.46 -11.29 -15.86
N SER A 175 16.62 -11.56 -16.44
CA SER A 175 16.89 -12.79 -17.18
C SER A 175 17.47 -13.87 -16.26
N LEU A 176 17.06 -15.11 -16.48
CA LEU A 176 17.58 -16.28 -15.77
C LEU A 176 19.01 -16.62 -16.17
N SER A 177 19.39 -16.30 -17.42
CA SER A 177 20.68 -16.64 -18.01
C SER A 177 21.80 -15.69 -17.58
N ASP A 178 21.53 -14.40 -17.44
CA ASP A 178 22.52 -13.40 -16.99
C ASP A 178 22.37 -12.96 -15.53
N GLY A 179 21.21 -13.21 -14.90
CA GLY A 179 20.91 -12.88 -13.51
C GLY A 179 20.87 -11.38 -13.21
N LYS A 180 20.74 -10.51 -14.21
CA LYS A 180 20.78 -9.06 -14.04
C LYS A 180 19.39 -8.45 -14.18
N VAL A 181 19.04 -7.62 -13.22
CA VAL A 181 17.87 -6.75 -13.32
C VAL A 181 18.16 -5.67 -14.38
N SER A 182 17.26 -5.54 -15.35
CA SER A 182 17.33 -4.54 -16.39
C SER A 182 17.09 -3.13 -15.84
N GLN A 183 17.46 -2.12 -16.62
CA GLN A 183 16.93 -0.79 -16.39
C GLN A 183 15.40 -0.83 -16.57
N PRO A 184 14.63 -0.11 -15.74
CA PRO A 184 13.18 -0.11 -15.88
C PRO A 184 12.78 0.40 -17.25
N LEU A 185 11.65 -0.09 -17.76
CA LEU A 185 10.99 0.43 -18.93
C LEU A 185 10.71 1.92 -18.70
N ARG A 186 11.48 2.75 -19.40
CA ARG A 186 11.34 4.20 -19.49
C ARG A 186 11.38 4.56 -20.96
N ASP A 187 10.64 5.61 -21.35
CA ASP A 187 10.83 6.16 -22.69
C ASP A 187 12.16 6.93 -22.74
N TYR A 188 13.19 6.33 -23.32
CA TYR A 188 14.50 6.96 -23.56
C TYR A 188 14.64 7.54 -24.97
N ARG A 189 13.64 7.36 -25.87
CA ARG A 189 13.75 7.82 -27.28
C ARG A 189 13.57 9.32 -27.41
N THR A 190 13.12 9.95 -26.35
CA THR A 190 12.96 11.38 -26.29
C THR A 190 13.53 11.84 -24.96
N GLU A 191 14.53 12.72 -24.96
CA GLU A 191 14.65 13.70 -23.87
C GLU A 191 13.38 14.62 -23.80
N ARG A 192 12.21 14.16 -24.30
CA ARG A 192 11.00 14.88 -24.71
C ARG A 192 9.76 13.97 -24.64
N VAL A 193 9.34 13.72 -23.41
CA VAL A 193 8.04 13.20 -22.97
C VAL A 193 6.88 13.54 -23.93
N THR A 194 6.21 12.53 -24.49
CA THR A 194 4.82 12.72 -24.93
C THR A 194 3.92 12.87 -23.71
N TRP A 195 3.12 13.93 -23.78
CA TRP A 195 2.27 14.60 -22.77
C TRP A 195 1.97 13.95 -21.39
N PRO A 196 2.20 14.70 -20.28
CA PRO A 196 3.20 15.75 -20.09
C PRO A 196 4.33 15.29 -19.19
N LYS A 197 5.39 16.10 -19.19
CA LYS A 197 6.74 15.98 -18.60
C LYS A 197 6.76 15.65 -17.10
N GLN A 198 6.22 14.50 -16.73
CA GLN A 198 5.95 14.10 -15.38
C GLN A 198 6.49 12.72 -15.11
N LEU A 199 6.97 12.56 -13.89
CA LEU A 199 7.18 11.23 -13.34
C LEU A 199 5.79 10.57 -13.20
N PHE A 200 5.75 9.28 -13.48
CA PHE A 200 4.53 8.49 -13.51
C PHE A 200 4.68 7.25 -12.65
N GLN A 201 3.57 6.54 -12.46
CA GLN A 201 3.55 5.23 -11.85
C GLN A 201 2.74 4.26 -12.67
N ILE A 202 3.25 3.04 -12.79
CA ILE A 202 2.55 1.89 -13.35
C ILE A 202 1.88 1.15 -12.19
N SER A 203 0.55 1.16 -12.14
CA SER A 203 -0.21 0.46 -11.08
C SER A 203 -0.40 -1.02 -11.41
N SER A 204 -0.53 -1.36 -12.68
CA SER A 204 -0.71 -2.73 -13.16
C SER A 204 -0.20 -2.89 -14.58
N PHE A 205 0.13 -4.13 -14.94
CA PHE A 205 0.43 -4.50 -16.32
C PHE A 205 -0.08 -5.90 -16.65
N SER A 206 -0.25 -6.15 -17.94
CA SER A 206 -0.38 -7.48 -18.54
C SER A 206 0.65 -7.62 -19.66
N VAL A 207 1.03 -8.85 -19.96
CA VAL A 207 1.92 -9.18 -21.08
C VAL A 207 1.19 -10.09 -22.06
N ALA A 208 1.38 -9.83 -23.35
CA ALA A 208 1.06 -10.74 -24.43
C ALA A 208 2.38 -11.28 -24.99
N GLU A 209 2.54 -12.60 -24.91
CA GLU A 209 3.70 -13.34 -25.39
C GLU A 209 3.72 -13.33 -26.92
N MET A 210 4.68 -12.60 -27.50
CA MET A 210 4.77 -12.34 -28.95
C MET A 210 6.16 -12.72 -29.49
N GLY A 211 6.71 -13.83 -28.97
CA GLY A 211 8.00 -14.37 -29.37
C GLY A 211 9.16 -13.49 -28.91
N ASN A 212 9.70 -12.66 -29.80
CA ASN A 212 10.84 -11.78 -29.50
C ASN A 212 10.46 -10.28 -29.46
N ASP A 213 9.16 -10.00 -29.29
CA ASP A 213 8.61 -8.64 -29.22
C ASP A 213 7.37 -8.58 -28.32
N ASP A 214 7.51 -9.11 -27.09
CA ASP A 214 6.43 -9.13 -26.11
C ASP A 214 5.80 -7.74 -25.93
N ARG A 215 4.46 -7.73 -25.89
CA ARG A 215 3.64 -6.52 -25.80
C ARG A 215 3.05 -6.38 -24.41
N PHE A 216 2.95 -5.15 -23.92
CA PHE A 216 2.43 -4.82 -22.61
C PHE A 216 1.17 -3.97 -22.71
N GLY A 217 0.15 -4.32 -21.93
CA GLY A 217 -0.92 -3.41 -21.54
C GLY A 217 -0.59 -2.85 -20.16
N LEU A 218 -0.62 -1.53 -20.00
CA LEU A 218 -0.16 -0.85 -18.79
C LEU A 218 -1.20 0.13 -18.29
N THR A 219 -1.37 0.24 -16.97
CA THR A 219 -2.15 1.31 -16.35
C THR A 219 -1.19 2.34 -15.75
N LEU A 220 -1.16 3.54 -16.33
CA LEU A 220 -0.26 4.63 -15.92
C LEU A 220 -1.04 5.80 -15.35
N SER A 221 -0.51 6.40 -14.29
CA SER A 221 -0.99 7.68 -13.75
C SER A 221 0.17 8.62 -13.45
N SER A 222 -0.12 9.92 -13.40
CA SER A 222 0.79 10.95 -12.89
C SER A 222 0.10 11.76 -11.78
N SER A 223 0.83 12.67 -11.14
CA SER A 223 0.33 13.56 -10.08
C SER A 223 -0.87 14.41 -10.52
N ILE A 224 -0.99 14.67 -11.83
CA ILE A 224 -2.08 15.46 -12.43
C ILE A 224 -2.86 14.70 -13.52
N TYR A 225 -2.59 13.40 -13.72
CA TYR A 225 -3.36 12.56 -14.63
C TYR A 225 -3.83 11.30 -13.93
N PRO A 226 -5.16 11.12 -13.74
CA PRO A 226 -5.71 9.84 -13.31
C PRO A 226 -5.30 8.71 -14.26
N ALA A 227 -5.43 7.48 -13.77
CA ALA A 227 -4.99 6.30 -14.47
C ALA A 227 -5.65 6.14 -15.86
N GLU A 228 -4.82 5.92 -16.89
CA GLU A 228 -5.22 5.55 -18.25
C GLU A 228 -4.47 4.30 -18.71
N VAL A 229 -4.98 3.66 -19.77
CA VAL A 229 -4.38 2.49 -20.39
C VAL A 229 -3.40 2.90 -21.49
N TRP A 230 -2.23 2.27 -21.47
CA TRP A 230 -1.14 2.47 -22.42
C TRP A 230 -0.67 1.13 -22.98
N THR A 231 -0.03 1.16 -24.13
CA THR A 231 0.69 0.01 -24.69
C THR A 231 2.18 0.28 -24.78
N ALA A 232 2.96 -0.78 -24.65
CA ALA A 232 4.41 -0.78 -24.83
C ALA A 232 4.86 -2.13 -25.41
N ASN A 233 6.10 -2.23 -25.87
CA ASN A 233 6.72 -3.51 -26.24
C ASN A 233 8.21 -3.52 -25.86
N THR A 234 8.80 -4.71 -25.88
CA THR A 234 10.19 -4.95 -25.47
C THR A 234 11.24 -4.29 -26.36
N ARG A 235 10.94 -4.05 -27.65
CA ARG A 235 11.92 -3.49 -28.61
C ARG A 235 11.92 -1.97 -28.68
N ALA A 236 10.73 -1.37 -28.64
CA ALA A 236 10.49 0.03 -28.92
C ALA A 236 10.16 0.85 -27.66
N GLY A 237 9.80 0.20 -26.56
CA GLY A 237 9.32 0.87 -25.36
C GLY A 237 7.84 1.24 -25.46
N PHE A 238 7.47 2.39 -24.91
CA PHE A 238 6.09 2.89 -24.96
C PHE A 238 5.64 3.15 -26.41
N GLU A 239 4.48 2.61 -26.77
CA GLU A 239 3.84 2.81 -28.09
C GLU A 239 2.81 3.95 -28.03
N GLY A 240 2.09 4.11 -26.91
CA GLY A 240 1.19 5.23 -26.69
C GLY A 240 0.02 4.94 -25.75
N ARG A 241 -0.76 5.99 -25.45
CA ARG A 241 -1.99 5.92 -24.67
C ARG A 241 -3.13 5.42 -25.57
N VAL A 242 -3.89 4.44 -25.10
CA VAL A 242 -5.02 3.85 -25.86
C VAL A 242 -6.39 4.22 -25.29
N SER A 243 -6.45 4.85 -24.11
CA SER A 243 -7.70 5.33 -23.51
C SER A 243 -7.67 6.81 -23.13
N SER A 244 -8.85 7.40 -22.92
CA SER A 244 -9.02 8.82 -22.57
C SER A 244 -10.21 9.06 -21.63
N HIS A 245 -10.46 8.12 -20.70
CA HIS A 245 -11.62 8.15 -19.80
C HIS A 245 -11.70 9.42 -18.96
N ASN A 246 -10.56 10.00 -18.60
CA ASN A 246 -10.45 11.14 -17.69
C ASN A 246 -10.21 12.48 -18.39
N GLU A 247 -10.10 12.49 -19.72
CA GLU A 247 -9.63 13.65 -20.49
C GLU A 247 -10.51 14.88 -20.26
N ALA A 248 -11.84 14.73 -20.36
CA ALA A 248 -12.79 15.83 -20.16
C ALA A 248 -12.72 16.42 -18.75
N VAL A 249 -12.56 15.58 -17.73
CA VAL A 249 -12.45 16.02 -16.34
C VAL A 249 -11.14 16.76 -16.12
N VAL A 250 -10.01 16.19 -16.54
CA VAL A 250 -8.69 16.81 -16.37
C VAL A 250 -8.63 18.18 -17.05
N GLN A 251 -9.15 18.30 -18.27
CA GLN A 251 -9.19 19.58 -19.01
C GLN A 251 -10.06 20.65 -18.33
N SER A 252 -11.03 20.24 -17.52
CA SER A 252 -11.90 21.17 -16.78
C SER A 252 -11.28 21.70 -15.48
N LEU A 253 -10.16 21.10 -15.02
CA LEU A 253 -9.57 21.36 -13.71
C LEU A 253 -8.25 22.11 -13.81
N THR A 254 -7.97 22.96 -12.81
CA THR A 254 -6.61 23.45 -12.56
C THR A 254 -5.92 22.50 -11.58
N LEU A 255 -5.05 21.66 -12.11
CA LEU A 255 -4.31 20.66 -11.32
C LEU A 255 -2.90 21.15 -11.01
N VAL A 256 -2.39 20.74 -9.85
CA VAL A 256 -1.07 21.14 -9.37
C VAL A 256 -0.13 19.94 -9.37
N ASP A 257 1.03 20.10 -9.98
CA ASP A 257 2.12 19.14 -9.93
C ASP A 257 3.01 19.41 -8.70
N PRO A 258 3.36 18.40 -7.88
CA PRO A 258 4.27 18.56 -6.74
C PRO A 258 5.71 18.89 -7.17
N THR A 259 6.41 19.64 -6.31
CA THR A 259 7.87 19.75 -6.34
C THR A 259 8.48 18.72 -5.40
N VAL A 260 9.37 17.87 -5.94
CA VAL A 260 10.11 16.88 -5.17
C VAL A 260 11.28 17.53 -4.44
N PHE A 261 11.56 17.10 -3.22
CA PHE A 261 12.79 17.46 -2.52
C PHE A 261 13.30 16.33 -1.62
N LEU A 262 14.62 16.29 -1.43
CA LEU A 262 15.30 15.38 -0.52
C LEU A 262 15.87 16.17 0.65
N PHE A 263 15.83 15.60 1.85
CA PHE A 263 16.41 16.18 3.05
C PHE A 263 17.03 15.12 3.95
N ARG A 264 17.86 15.55 4.90
CA ARG A 264 18.42 14.67 5.92
C ARG A 264 17.63 14.84 7.21
N SER A 265 17.21 13.73 7.78
CA SER A 265 16.53 13.69 9.07
C SER A 265 17.52 13.83 10.24
N PHE A 266 16.99 13.74 11.47
CA PHE A 266 17.72 13.95 12.73
C PHE A 266 18.98 13.07 12.91
N ASP A 267 19.04 11.91 12.24
CA ASP A 267 20.17 10.96 12.28
C ASP A 267 20.93 10.89 10.94
N GLY A 268 20.69 11.83 10.03
CA GLY A 268 21.33 11.88 8.71
C GLY A 268 20.67 11.02 7.64
N THR A 269 19.66 10.21 7.99
CA THR A 269 18.84 9.42 7.04
C THR A 269 18.27 10.34 5.97
N GLN A 270 18.42 9.96 4.70
CA GLN A 270 17.85 10.71 3.58
C GLN A 270 16.37 10.36 3.41
N VAL A 271 15.51 11.37 3.42
CA VAL A 271 14.05 11.23 3.31
C VAL A 271 13.56 12.02 2.09
N GLN A 272 12.57 11.48 1.39
CA GLN A 272 11.96 12.10 0.22
C GLN A 272 10.63 12.75 0.57
N GLY A 273 10.43 13.94 0.03
CA GLY A 273 9.21 14.72 0.18
C GLY A 273 8.74 15.35 -1.11
N TRP A 274 7.48 15.72 -1.11
CA TRP A 274 6.80 16.45 -2.18
C TRP A 274 6.03 17.62 -1.58
N LEU A 275 6.06 18.76 -2.27
CA LEU A 275 5.27 19.93 -1.90
C LEU A 275 4.45 20.40 -3.09
N MET A 276 3.14 20.44 -2.92
CA MET A 276 2.21 21.08 -3.87
C MET A 276 1.91 22.50 -3.41
N LYS A 277 1.95 23.44 -4.36
CA LYS A 277 1.45 24.80 -4.14
C LYS A 277 -0.09 24.82 -4.13
N PRO A 278 -0.71 25.78 -3.46
CA PRO A 278 -2.14 26.04 -3.66
C PRO A 278 -2.42 26.51 -5.08
N VAL A 279 -3.62 26.22 -5.59
CA VAL A 279 -4.12 26.80 -6.84
C VAL A 279 -4.16 28.32 -6.70
N GLY A 280 -3.65 29.02 -7.71
CA GLY A 280 -3.58 30.48 -7.69
C GLY A 280 -2.52 31.07 -6.76
N TRP A 281 -1.50 30.29 -6.38
CA TRP A 281 -0.33 30.79 -5.63
C TRP A 281 0.24 32.08 -6.24
N ARG A 282 0.51 33.07 -5.39
CA ARG A 282 1.10 34.36 -5.76
C ARG A 282 2.34 34.63 -4.92
N GLU A 283 3.37 35.17 -5.56
CA GLU A 283 4.57 35.62 -4.88
C GLU A 283 4.23 36.71 -3.84
N GLY A 284 4.93 36.68 -2.70
CA GLY A 284 4.70 37.59 -1.57
C GLY A 284 3.52 37.22 -0.64
N GLN A 285 2.70 36.21 -0.97
CA GLN A 285 1.65 35.71 -0.08
C GLN A 285 2.11 34.49 0.73
N ARG A 286 1.56 34.34 1.95
CA ARG A 286 1.78 33.16 2.79
C ARG A 286 0.54 32.27 2.85
N TYR A 287 0.73 30.96 2.73
CA TYR A 287 -0.35 29.97 2.63
C TYR A 287 -0.28 28.94 3.76
N PRO A 288 -1.45 28.47 4.27
CA PRO A 288 -1.48 27.38 5.23
C PRO A 288 -0.98 26.08 4.60
N LEU A 289 -0.41 25.19 5.40
CA LEU A 289 0.14 23.90 4.96
C LEU A 289 -0.63 22.75 5.59
N ILE A 290 -0.98 21.74 4.79
CA ILE A 290 -1.45 20.44 5.27
C ILE A 290 -0.34 19.41 5.08
N LEU A 291 0.12 18.78 6.17
CA LEU A 291 0.92 17.56 6.13
C LEU A 291 -0.03 16.36 5.95
N SER A 292 0.09 15.64 4.84
CA SER A 292 -0.63 14.39 4.60
C SER A 292 0.30 13.19 4.76
N ILE A 293 -0.14 12.18 5.50
CA ILE A 293 0.63 11.00 5.90
C ILE A 293 -0.04 9.75 5.34
N HIS A 294 0.73 8.87 4.69
CA HIS A 294 0.19 7.67 4.05
C HIS A 294 -0.20 6.59 5.07
N GLY A 295 -1.11 5.70 4.67
CA GLY A 295 -1.36 4.43 5.36
C GLY A 295 -0.18 3.46 5.19
N GLY A 296 -0.08 2.44 6.03
CA GLY A 296 1.14 1.63 6.14
C GLY A 296 1.35 1.06 7.55
N PRO A 297 2.58 1.00 8.09
CA PRO A 297 3.69 1.91 7.80
C PRO A 297 4.40 1.67 6.46
N HIS A 298 4.23 0.50 5.85
CA HIS A 298 5.01 0.07 4.68
C HIS A 298 4.45 0.51 3.31
N GLY A 299 3.68 1.60 3.30
CA GLY A 299 3.22 2.27 2.09
C GLY A 299 4.30 3.18 1.48
N MET A 300 4.05 3.69 0.27
CA MET A 300 4.92 4.65 -0.39
C MET A 300 4.07 5.63 -1.22
N TYR A 301 4.13 6.92 -0.89
CA TYR A 301 3.65 7.97 -1.79
C TYR A 301 4.54 8.08 -3.02
N GLY A 302 3.98 8.65 -4.08
CA GLY A 302 4.75 9.00 -5.25
C GLY A 302 3.94 9.79 -6.25
N TYR A 303 3.95 9.37 -7.50
CA TYR A 303 3.39 10.13 -8.61
C TYR A 303 2.00 9.66 -9.06
N ALA A 304 1.29 8.82 -8.30
CA ALA A 304 -0.11 8.54 -8.62
C ALA A 304 -1.01 9.76 -8.36
N PHE A 305 -2.03 9.93 -9.20
CA PHE A 305 -3.02 10.99 -9.04
C PHE A 305 -3.75 10.86 -7.70
N ASN A 306 -3.78 11.93 -6.92
CA ASN A 306 -4.50 11.97 -5.65
C ASN A 306 -5.56 13.08 -5.65
N PRO A 307 -6.86 12.74 -5.75
CA PRO A 307 -7.93 13.74 -5.81
C PRO A 307 -8.03 14.57 -4.53
N THR A 308 -7.73 13.99 -3.36
CA THR A 308 -7.74 14.69 -2.08
C THR A 308 -6.68 15.78 -2.04
N PHE A 309 -5.48 15.52 -2.56
CA PHE A 309 -4.41 16.52 -2.59
C PHE A 309 -4.74 17.67 -3.54
N GLN A 310 -5.31 17.35 -4.70
CA GLN A 310 -5.79 18.37 -5.64
C GLN A 310 -6.91 19.22 -5.02
N ALA A 311 -7.83 18.61 -4.25
CA ALA A 311 -8.87 19.34 -3.53
C ALA A 311 -8.31 20.26 -2.44
N TYR A 312 -7.30 19.82 -1.67
CA TYR A 312 -6.60 20.68 -0.70
C TYR A 312 -5.92 21.87 -1.39
N ALA A 313 -5.19 21.61 -2.49
CA ALA A 313 -4.56 22.66 -3.28
C ALA A 313 -5.58 23.64 -3.86
N ALA A 314 -6.70 23.15 -4.41
CA ALA A 314 -7.79 23.96 -4.91
C ALA A 314 -8.46 24.79 -3.81
N ARG A 315 -8.50 24.29 -2.58
CA ARG A 315 -8.97 25.02 -1.40
C ARG A 315 -7.93 25.98 -0.83
N GLY A 316 -6.79 26.20 -1.49
CA GLY A 316 -5.80 27.21 -1.11
C GLY A 316 -4.79 26.77 -0.05
N TYR A 317 -4.63 25.46 0.15
CA TYR A 317 -3.59 24.90 1.02
C TYR A 317 -2.36 24.50 0.21
N ALA A 318 -1.18 24.71 0.80
CA ALA A 318 -0.01 23.93 0.42
C ALA A 318 -0.21 22.49 0.92
N VAL A 319 0.28 21.50 0.17
CA VAL A 319 0.19 20.09 0.57
C VAL A 319 1.59 19.50 0.62
N LEU A 320 2.02 19.08 1.81
CA LEU A 320 3.27 18.37 2.04
C LEU A 320 2.96 16.90 2.29
N TYR A 321 3.67 16.03 1.61
CA TYR A 321 3.62 14.59 1.86
C TYR A 321 5.02 13.99 1.68
N LEU A 322 5.30 12.97 2.46
CA LEU A 322 6.65 12.44 2.69
C LEU A 322 6.61 10.92 2.72
N ASN A 323 7.73 10.28 2.43
CA ASN A 323 7.96 8.86 2.72
C ASN A 323 8.98 8.74 3.85
N PRO A 324 8.53 8.73 5.13
CA PRO A 324 9.42 8.55 6.28
C PRO A 324 9.97 7.12 6.33
N ARG A 325 10.98 6.84 7.18
CA ARG A 325 11.41 5.46 7.43
C ARG A 325 10.20 4.58 7.78
N GLY A 326 10.24 3.32 7.37
CA GLY A 326 9.09 2.43 7.33
C GLY A 326 8.49 2.30 5.92
N SER A 327 8.53 3.36 5.09
CA SER A 327 8.00 3.30 3.73
C SER A 327 8.75 2.29 2.85
N SER A 328 8.03 1.61 1.96
CA SER A 328 8.63 0.75 0.93
C SER A 328 9.31 1.56 -0.18
N GLY A 329 10.11 0.90 -1.02
CA GLY A 329 10.76 1.52 -2.19
C GLY A 329 12.08 2.26 -1.92
N TYR A 330 12.60 2.14 -0.71
CA TYR A 330 13.90 2.72 -0.28
C TYR A 330 14.90 1.65 0.22
N GLY A 331 14.52 0.38 0.15
CA GLY A 331 15.32 -0.78 0.60
C GLY A 331 14.92 -1.30 1.96
N GLN A 332 15.27 -2.57 2.23
CA GLN A 332 14.83 -3.32 3.40
C GLN A 332 15.15 -2.61 4.72
N LYS A 333 16.36 -2.04 4.84
CA LYS A 333 16.77 -1.30 6.04
C LYS A 333 15.89 -0.08 6.32
N PHE A 334 15.39 0.58 5.27
CA PHE A 334 14.50 1.73 5.44
C PHE A 334 13.10 1.27 5.84
N SER A 335 12.60 0.18 5.25
CA SER A 335 11.33 -0.47 5.64
C SER A 335 11.35 -0.96 7.10
N ASP A 336 12.46 -1.50 7.58
CA ASP A 336 12.64 -1.96 8.97
C ASP A 336 12.60 -0.82 10.01
N GLY A 337 12.69 0.44 9.57
CA GLY A 337 12.90 1.60 10.44
C GLY A 337 11.76 1.93 11.41
N THR A 338 10.63 1.23 11.34
CA THR A 338 9.49 1.37 12.26
C THR A 338 9.33 0.19 13.20
N LEU A 339 10.04 -0.92 12.99
CA LEU A 339 9.88 -2.14 13.79
C LEU A 339 10.06 -1.84 15.28
N ARG A 340 9.08 -2.24 16.09
CA ARG A 340 9.02 -2.02 17.54
C ARG A 340 8.98 -0.55 17.98
N GLU A 341 8.82 0.41 17.07
CA GLU A 341 8.80 1.85 17.38
C GLU A 341 7.94 2.72 16.45
N TRP A 342 6.70 2.31 16.16
CA TRP A 342 5.74 3.18 15.45
C TRP A 342 5.56 4.52 16.17
N GLY A 343 5.81 5.65 15.49
CA GLY A 343 5.83 6.99 16.12
C GLY A 343 7.22 7.42 16.64
N GLY A 344 8.23 6.57 16.46
CA GLY A 344 9.62 6.82 16.86
C GLY A 344 10.39 7.62 15.81
N GLY A 345 11.20 6.93 15.01
CA GLY A 345 12.02 7.56 13.97
C GLY A 345 11.21 8.12 12.79
N ASP A 346 10.10 7.48 12.43
CA ASP A 346 9.21 7.91 11.36
C ASP A 346 8.47 9.22 11.67
N TYR A 347 7.99 9.40 12.91
CA TYR A 347 7.50 10.70 13.40
C TYR A 347 8.56 11.79 13.27
N ARG A 348 9.80 11.48 13.68
CA ARG A 348 10.91 12.45 13.63
C ARG A 348 11.28 12.80 12.18
N ASP A 349 11.21 11.84 11.26
CA ASP A 349 11.38 12.10 9.82
C ASP A 349 10.30 13.06 9.29
N LEU A 350 9.04 12.86 9.70
CA LEU A 350 7.95 13.76 9.32
C LEU A 350 8.16 15.17 9.87
N MET A 351 8.53 15.31 11.15
CA MET A 351 8.79 16.63 11.74
C MET A 351 9.96 17.35 11.07
N ALA A 352 11.05 16.64 10.80
CA ALA A 352 12.20 17.18 10.06
C ALA A 352 11.81 17.60 8.63
N GLY A 353 10.90 16.87 7.98
CA GLY A 353 10.40 17.23 6.65
C GLY A 353 9.53 18.47 6.65
N VAL A 354 8.70 18.68 7.68
CA VAL A 354 7.96 19.94 7.84
C VAL A 354 8.92 21.11 8.09
N ASP A 355 9.90 20.92 8.97
CA ASP A 355 10.89 21.96 9.27
C ASP A 355 11.68 22.35 8.02
N GLU A 356 12.07 21.36 7.22
CA GLU A 356 12.76 21.62 5.95
C GLU A 356 11.86 22.31 4.93
N ALA A 357 10.58 21.95 4.85
CA ALA A 357 9.63 22.63 3.98
C ALA A 357 9.48 24.11 4.38
N LEU A 358 9.33 24.40 5.67
CA LEU A 358 9.24 25.77 6.19
C LEU A 358 10.53 26.57 5.92
N ARG A 359 11.69 25.94 6.02
CA ARG A 359 12.99 26.56 5.73
C ARG A 359 13.18 26.88 4.25
N ARG A 360 12.82 25.94 3.35
CA ARG A 360 13.01 26.10 1.90
C ARG A 360 11.95 27.01 1.27
N PHE A 361 10.72 26.91 1.74
CA PHE A 361 9.55 27.52 1.11
C PHE A 361 8.94 28.56 2.05
N THR A 362 9.56 29.74 2.09
CA THR A 362 9.23 30.84 3.01
C THR A 362 7.81 31.41 2.83
N TRP A 363 7.15 31.09 1.71
CA TRP A 363 5.74 31.38 1.46
C TRP A 363 4.78 30.44 2.19
N ILE A 364 5.27 29.44 2.92
CA ILE A 364 4.44 28.65 3.83
C ILE A 364 4.28 29.41 5.15
N ASP A 365 3.04 29.40 5.67
CA ASP A 365 2.72 29.96 6.96
C ASP A 365 2.95 28.97 8.11
N SER A 366 4.03 29.16 8.85
CA SER A 366 4.42 28.35 10.01
C SER A 366 3.39 28.34 11.14
N GLU A 367 2.51 29.35 11.21
CA GLU A 367 1.46 29.43 12.24
C GLU A 367 0.16 28.76 11.82
N ARG A 368 0.04 28.32 10.56
CA ARG A 368 -1.20 27.73 10.01
C ARG A 368 -0.91 26.36 9.39
N LEU A 369 -0.57 25.41 10.27
CA LEU A 369 -0.25 24.04 9.92
C LEU A 369 -1.40 23.09 10.28
N GLY A 370 -1.83 22.29 9.32
CA GLY A 370 -2.74 21.16 9.48
C GLY A 370 -2.03 19.82 9.29
N VAL A 371 -2.56 18.76 9.89
CA VAL A 371 -2.06 17.38 9.71
C VAL A 371 -3.22 16.40 9.46
N THR A 372 -3.02 15.44 8.57
CA THR A 372 -4.02 14.41 8.29
C THR A 372 -3.39 13.11 7.79
N GLY A 373 -4.12 12.02 7.96
CA GLY A 373 -3.80 10.72 7.41
C GLY A 373 -4.90 9.71 7.72
N GLY A 374 -4.89 8.61 6.98
CA GLY A 374 -5.79 7.47 7.16
C GLY A 374 -5.04 6.22 7.61
N SER A 375 -5.70 5.31 8.34
CA SER A 375 -5.09 4.06 8.80
C SER A 375 -3.84 4.36 9.65
N TYR A 376 -2.66 3.86 9.29
CA TYR A 376 -1.39 4.28 9.92
C TYR A 376 -1.10 5.78 9.84
N GLY A 377 -1.48 6.46 8.76
CA GLY A 377 -1.42 7.92 8.69
C GLY A 377 -2.33 8.57 9.73
N GLY A 378 -3.45 7.91 10.08
CA GLY A 378 -4.33 8.28 11.18
C GLY A 378 -3.69 8.01 12.54
N PHE A 379 -3.01 6.88 12.71
CA PHE A 379 -2.15 6.62 13.88
C PHE A 379 -1.13 7.74 14.09
N MET A 380 -0.41 8.10 13.03
CA MET A 380 0.61 9.14 13.09
C MET A 380 -0.01 10.53 13.31
N THR A 381 -1.20 10.79 12.79
CA THR A 381 -1.96 12.00 13.09
C THR A 381 -2.28 12.08 14.59
N ASN A 382 -2.79 10.98 15.17
CA ASN A 382 -3.02 10.88 16.62
C ASN A 382 -1.72 11.03 17.42
N TRP A 383 -0.63 10.44 16.95
CA TRP A 383 0.68 10.56 17.59
C TRP A 383 1.11 12.03 17.60
N ILE A 384 1.17 12.69 16.45
CA ILE A 384 1.61 14.07 16.29
C ILE A 384 0.86 15.04 17.22
N ILE A 385 -0.48 14.96 17.30
CA ILE A 385 -1.26 15.87 18.15
C ILE A 385 -0.96 15.70 19.65
N THR A 386 -0.41 14.55 20.06
CA THR A 386 0.02 14.29 21.44
C THR A 386 1.48 14.64 21.69
N GLN A 387 2.30 14.81 20.66
CA GLN A 387 3.71 15.15 20.80
C GLN A 387 4.00 16.65 20.68
N THR A 388 3.17 17.40 19.96
CA THR A 388 3.47 18.80 19.66
C THR A 388 2.23 19.66 19.40
N PRO A 389 2.18 20.92 19.87
CA PRO A 389 1.10 21.86 19.59
C PRO A 389 1.32 22.67 18.28
N ARG A 390 2.34 22.32 17.47
CA ARG A 390 2.68 23.07 16.24
C ARG A 390 1.55 23.08 15.19
N PHE A 391 0.75 22.01 15.13
CA PHE A 391 -0.39 21.90 14.23
C PHE A 391 -1.64 22.49 14.88
N LYS A 392 -2.35 23.36 14.15
CA LYS A 392 -3.55 24.07 14.62
C LYS A 392 -4.85 23.35 14.26
N ALA A 393 -4.78 22.33 13.39
CA ALA A 393 -5.88 21.42 13.13
C ALA A 393 -5.37 20.04 12.72
N ALA A 394 -6.11 19.00 13.10
CA ALA A 394 -5.86 17.63 12.70
C ALA A 394 -7.14 16.97 12.17
N VAL A 395 -7.01 16.10 11.17
CA VAL A 395 -8.09 15.22 10.71
C VAL A 395 -7.57 13.79 10.62
N ALA A 396 -8.04 12.93 11.51
CA ALA A 396 -7.63 11.54 11.61
C ALA A 396 -8.71 10.63 11.01
N HIS A 397 -8.38 9.92 9.93
CA HIS A 397 -9.27 8.96 9.27
C HIS A 397 -8.93 7.54 9.72
N ALA A 398 -9.94 6.72 10.04
CA ALA A 398 -9.78 5.31 10.38
C ALA A 398 -8.53 5.03 11.26
N SER A 399 -8.38 5.78 12.35
CA SER A 399 -7.09 5.99 13.01
C SER A 399 -6.86 5.04 14.18
N VAL A 400 -5.67 4.47 14.29
CA VAL A 400 -5.26 3.69 15.49
C VAL A 400 -4.88 4.63 16.63
N SER A 401 -5.25 4.30 17.86
CA SER A 401 -4.92 5.11 19.05
C SER A 401 -4.32 4.30 20.19
N ASN A 402 -4.57 2.99 20.21
CA ASN A 402 -4.21 2.07 21.28
C ASN A 402 -3.84 0.69 20.72
N LEU A 403 -2.53 0.40 20.67
CA LEU A 403 -1.99 -0.83 20.08
C LEU A 403 -2.45 -2.09 20.83
N ILE A 404 -2.74 -1.98 22.14
CA ILE A 404 -3.22 -3.10 22.96
C ILE A 404 -4.59 -3.57 22.46
N SER A 405 -5.56 -2.64 22.36
CA SER A 405 -6.90 -2.98 21.89
C SER A 405 -6.93 -3.22 20.38
N PHE A 406 -6.04 -2.59 19.62
CA PHE A 406 -5.90 -2.79 18.17
C PHE A 406 -5.56 -4.24 17.80
N TYR A 407 -4.59 -4.86 18.50
CA TYR A 407 -4.26 -6.29 18.31
C TYR A 407 -5.51 -7.19 18.38
N SER A 408 -6.40 -6.92 19.34
CA SER A 408 -7.52 -7.80 19.65
C SER A 408 -8.80 -7.51 18.87
N THR A 409 -8.90 -6.32 18.26
CA THR A 409 -10.15 -5.84 17.63
C THR A 409 -10.06 -5.72 16.12
N SER A 410 -8.86 -5.61 15.56
CA SER A 410 -8.61 -5.57 14.12
C SER A 410 -8.57 -6.97 13.49
N LEU A 411 -8.57 -7.03 12.15
CA LEU A 411 -8.14 -8.22 11.41
C LEU A 411 -6.60 -8.35 11.32
N TYR A 412 -5.84 -7.40 11.86
CA TYR A 412 -4.39 -7.23 11.73
C TYR A 412 -3.61 -7.68 12.99
N GLN A 413 -4.09 -8.71 13.66
CA GLN A 413 -3.42 -9.28 14.84
C GLN A 413 -1.99 -9.78 14.50
N ASP A 414 -1.84 -10.34 13.30
CA ASP A 414 -0.58 -10.84 12.75
C ASP A 414 0.40 -9.71 12.44
N LEU A 415 -0.09 -8.57 11.93
CA LEU A 415 0.72 -7.36 11.75
C LEU A 415 1.30 -6.84 13.06
N VAL A 416 0.47 -6.73 14.10
CA VAL A 416 0.96 -6.27 15.40
C VAL A 416 1.94 -7.29 16.00
N HIS A 417 1.69 -8.59 15.82
CA HIS A 417 2.65 -9.63 16.20
C HIS A 417 3.98 -9.48 15.47
N ALA A 418 3.97 -9.23 14.16
CA ALA A 418 5.18 -9.04 13.35
C ALA A 418 5.99 -7.80 13.76
N GLU A 419 5.31 -6.72 14.11
CA GLU A 419 5.93 -5.43 14.39
C GLU A 419 6.40 -5.30 15.85
N PHE A 420 5.69 -5.93 16.79
CA PHE A 420 5.90 -5.73 18.24
C PHE A 420 6.10 -7.02 19.05
N GLY A 421 5.73 -8.18 18.53
CA GLY A 421 5.61 -9.41 19.30
C GLY A 421 4.20 -9.61 19.87
N LEU A 422 4.00 -10.67 20.66
CA LEU A 422 2.71 -10.96 21.27
C LEU A 422 2.42 -9.98 22.43
N PRO A 423 1.20 -9.42 22.55
CA PRO A 423 0.92 -8.39 23.55
C PRO A 423 1.15 -8.82 25.00
N TRP A 424 0.87 -10.07 25.35
CA TRP A 424 1.03 -10.58 26.73
C TRP A 424 2.48 -10.79 27.15
N ASP A 425 3.42 -10.77 26.20
CA ASP A 425 4.85 -10.83 26.51
C ASP A 425 5.39 -9.43 26.89
N ASP A 426 4.83 -8.36 26.33
CA ASP A 426 5.26 -6.98 26.60
C ASP A 426 4.17 -5.91 26.30
N TYR A 427 3.14 -5.84 27.14
CA TYR A 427 2.11 -4.80 27.01
C TYR A 427 2.67 -3.38 27.14
N ASP A 428 3.76 -3.20 27.89
CA ASP A 428 4.38 -1.90 28.12
C ASP A 428 4.98 -1.34 26.82
N LEU A 429 5.52 -2.18 25.94
CA LEU A 429 5.97 -1.78 24.62
C LEU A 429 4.82 -1.27 23.76
N LEU A 430 3.71 -2.00 23.67
CA LEU A 430 2.55 -1.58 22.87
C LEU A 430 1.95 -0.29 23.44
N TRP A 431 1.84 -0.18 24.76
CA TRP A 431 1.33 1.03 25.40
C TRP A 431 2.24 2.23 25.19
N ARG A 432 3.56 2.04 25.24
CA ARG A 432 4.56 3.09 25.00
C ARG A 432 4.38 3.76 23.64
N TRP A 433 4.00 3.01 22.62
CA TRP A 433 3.79 3.48 21.25
C TRP A 433 2.31 3.72 20.91
N SER A 434 1.43 3.74 21.91
CA SER A 434 0.02 4.10 21.73
C SER A 434 -0.17 5.63 21.89
N PRO A 435 -0.69 6.36 20.88
CA PRO A 435 -0.98 7.79 21.00
C PRO A 435 -1.82 8.13 22.23
N LEU A 436 -2.80 7.28 22.57
CA LEU A 436 -3.70 7.49 23.70
C LEU A 436 -2.95 7.66 25.04
N ARG A 437 -1.78 7.00 25.20
CA ARG A 437 -0.92 7.15 26.39
C ARG A 437 -0.53 8.60 26.65
N TYR A 438 -0.36 9.39 25.60
CA TYR A 438 0.12 10.77 25.66
C TYR A 438 -1.00 11.80 25.51
N VAL A 439 -2.27 11.37 25.52
CA VAL A 439 -3.42 12.25 25.29
C VAL A 439 -3.45 13.47 26.18
N LYS A 440 -2.86 13.43 27.39
CA LYS A 440 -2.76 14.57 28.32
C LYS A 440 -2.04 15.79 27.73
N GLN A 441 -1.21 15.61 26.70
CA GLN A 441 -0.43 16.69 26.09
C GLN A 441 -1.18 17.37 24.93
N ALA A 442 -2.19 16.70 24.37
CA ALA A 442 -2.85 17.15 23.15
C ALA A 442 -3.63 18.46 23.33
N GLN A 443 -3.51 19.35 22.36
CA GLN A 443 -4.19 20.66 22.34
C GLN A 443 -4.80 20.97 20.98
N THR A 444 -4.38 20.27 19.94
CA THR A 444 -4.80 20.50 18.56
C THR A 444 -6.27 20.09 18.35
N PRO A 445 -7.12 21.01 17.84
CA PRO A 445 -8.46 20.66 17.39
C PRO A 445 -8.44 19.49 16.40
N THR A 446 -9.19 18.43 16.70
CA THR A 446 -9.16 17.19 15.91
C THR A 446 -10.54 16.75 15.42
N LEU A 447 -10.68 16.49 14.12
CA LEU A 447 -11.84 15.79 13.54
C LEU A 447 -11.47 14.32 13.31
N PHE A 448 -12.31 13.42 13.82
CA PHE A 448 -12.25 11.99 13.52
C PHE A 448 -13.27 11.64 12.44
N ILE A 449 -12.86 10.84 11.45
CA ILE A 449 -13.71 10.30 10.39
C ILE A 449 -13.54 8.77 10.35
N HIS A 450 -14.62 8.01 10.51
CA HIS A 450 -14.53 6.55 10.62
C HIS A 450 -15.77 5.83 10.08
N GLY A 451 -15.57 4.73 9.36
CA GLY A 451 -16.64 3.81 8.96
C GLY A 451 -17.07 2.92 10.12
N GLU A 452 -18.37 2.69 10.28
CA GLU A 452 -18.88 1.91 11.42
C GLU A 452 -18.64 0.39 11.30
N GLN A 453 -18.30 -0.10 10.11
CA GLN A 453 -18.05 -1.52 9.83
C GLN A 453 -16.56 -1.80 9.57
N ASP A 454 -15.68 -0.90 10.04
CA ASP A 454 -14.25 -1.04 9.86
C ASP A 454 -13.68 -2.16 10.74
N ASN A 455 -13.28 -3.27 10.10
CA ASN A 455 -12.55 -4.37 10.76
C ASN A 455 -11.03 -4.25 10.62
N ASP A 456 -10.53 -3.34 9.77
CA ASP A 456 -9.11 -2.99 9.67
C ASP A 456 -8.67 -2.26 10.92
N VAL A 457 -9.29 -1.11 11.17
CA VAL A 457 -9.10 -0.33 12.37
C VAL A 457 -10.44 -0.21 13.03
N HIS A 458 -10.69 -1.03 14.05
CA HIS A 458 -11.98 -1.02 14.73
C HIS A 458 -12.34 0.39 15.23
N ILE A 459 -13.60 0.79 15.07
CA ILE A 459 -14.07 2.15 15.37
C ILE A 459 -13.79 2.60 16.81
N THR A 460 -13.66 1.65 17.73
CA THR A 460 -13.26 1.90 19.13
C THR A 460 -11.96 2.68 19.23
N GLN A 461 -11.03 2.55 18.28
CA GLN A 461 -9.79 3.32 18.25
C GLN A 461 -10.05 4.83 18.16
N ALA A 462 -10.99 5.26 17.30
CA ALA A 462 -11.39 6.66 17.21
C ALA A 462 -12.23 7.08 18.44
N GLU A 463 -13.11 6.21 18.95
CA GLU A 463 -13.93 6.49 20.14
C GLU A 463 -13.07 6.74 21.39
N GLU A 464 -12.05 5.92 21.63
CA GLU A 464 -11.11 6.08 22.76
C GLU A 464 -10.44 7.46 22.72
N MET A 465 -9.94 7.86 21.55
CA MET A 465 -9.23 9.12 21.37
C MET A 465 -10.17 10.34 21.40
N TYR A 466 -11.33 10.24 20.75
CA TYR A 466 -12.39 11.26 20.77
C TYR A 466 -12.84 11.55 22.21
N MET A 467 -13.17 10.51 22.98
CA MET A 467 -13.65 10.68 24.35
C MET A 467 -12.58 11.31 25.24
N ALA A 468 -11.32 10.90 25.09
CA ALA A 468 -10.22 11.46 25.85
C ALA A 468 -9.98 12.94 25.53
N LEU A 469 -9.96 13.34 24.25
CA LEU A 469 -9.81 14.73 23.84
C LEU A 469 -10.99 15.60 24.29
N LYS A 470 -12.23 15.12 24.09
CA LYS A 470 -13.43 15.83 24.54
C LYS A 470 -13.46 16.06 26.04
N ARG A 471 -13.10 15.06 26.85
CA ARG A 471 -13.04 15.21 28.31
C ARG A 471 -11.96 16.18 28.77
N ARG A 472 -10.91 16.36 27.98
CA ARG A 472 -9.87 17.36 28.23
C ARG A 472 -10.24 18.76 27.77
N GLY A 473 -11.42 18.94 27.16
CA GLY A 473 -11.85 20.23 26.62
C GLY A 473 -11.13 20.64 25.34
N VAL A 474 -10.51 19.69 24.63
CA VAL A 474 -9.98 19.95 23.29
C VAL A 474 -11.16 19.98 22.31
N GLU A 475 -11.15 20.95 21.40
CA GLU A 475 -12.17 21.05 20.35
C GLU A 475 -12.06 19.82 19.45
N THR A 476 -13.16 19.09 19.29
CA THR A 476 -13.11 17.76 18.65
C THR A 476 -14.45 17.44 18.01
N GLU A 477 -14.45 16.82 16.84
CA GLU A 477 -15.66 16.28 16.20
C GLU A 477 -15.43 14.82 15.81
N PHE A 478 -16.50 14.04 15.73
CA PHE A 478 -16.44 12.65 15.29
C PHE A 478 -17.56 12.36 14.30
N ALA A 479 -17.18 12.25 13.03
CA ALA A 479 -18.06 11.85 11.94
C ALA A 479 -17.98 10.33 11.75
N ARG A 480 -19.12 9.67 11.97
CA ARG A 480 -19.30 8.23 11.80
C ARG A 480 -20.08 7.99 10.52
N TYR A 481 -19.61 7.04 9.71
CA TYR A 481 -20.22 6.71 8.42
C TYR A 481 -20.83 5.30 8.49
N PRO A 482 -22.16 5.19 8.70
CA PRO A 482 -22.84 3.92 8.62
C PRO A 482 -22.67 3.31 7.23
N ARG A 483 -22.58 1.98 7.15
CA ARG A 483 -22.39 1.18 5.92
C ARG A 483 -21.00 1.31 5.28
N GLU A 484 -20.10 2.07 5.87
CA GLU A 484 -18.71 2.13 5.44
C GLU A 484 -17.79 1.29 6.32
N GLY A 485 -16.76 0.73 5.71
CA GLY A 485 -15.66 0.03 6.38
C GLY A 485 -14.41 0.91 6.47
N HIS A 486 -13.24 0.29 6.32
CA HIS A 486 -11.95 1.00 6.38
C HIS A 486 -11.78 2.08 5.31
N SER A 487 -12.22 1.76 4.09
CA SER A 487 -12.29 2.69 2.97
C SER A 487 -13.75 2.95 2.62
N PHE A 488 -14.04 4.15 2.12
CA PHE A 488 -15.40 4.54 1.78
C PHE A 488 -15.74 4.15 0.35
N HIS A 489 -16.83 3.40 0.17
CA HIS A 489 -17.28 2.88 -1.12
C HIS A 489 -18.39 3.76 -1.70
N GLU A 490 -19.28 4.32 -0.87
CA GLU A 490 -20.36 5.17 -1.36
C GLU A 490 -19.77 6.52 -1.82
N PRO A 491 -19.96 6.93 -3.10
CA PRO A 491 -19.39 8.17 -3.61
C PRO A 491 -19.81 9.41 -2.81
N ARG A 492 -21.04 9.44 -2.29
CA ARG A 492 -21.55 10.55 -1.47
C ARG A 492 -20.86 10.65 -0.11
N HIS A 493 -20.54 9.52 0.52
CA HIS A 493 -19.79 9.53 1.78
C HIS A 493 -18.35 10.01 1.55
N ARG A 494 -17.71 9.63 0.44
CA ARG A 494 -16.38 10.14 0.06
C ARG A 494 -16.37 11.66 -0.10
N VAL A 495 -17.40 12.22 -0.74
CA VAL A 495 -17.56 13.67 -0.91
C VAL A 495 -17.80 14.36 0.43
N ASP A 496 -18.77 13.89 1.23
CA ASP A 496 -19.07 14.49 2.55
C ASP A 496 -17.85 14.44 3.50
N ALA A 497 -17.10 13.34 3.52
CA ALA A 497 -15.88 13.22 4.31
C ALA A 497 -14.79 14.23 3.90
N LEU A 498 -14.62 14.44 2.59
CA LEU A 498 -13.70 15.45 2.07
C LEU A 498 -14.17 16.86 2.40
N GLU A 499 -15.46 17.15 2.25
CA GLU A 499 -16.06 18.45 2.58
C GLU A 499 -15.91 18.78 4.07
N ARG A 500 -16.15 17.83 4.97
CA ARG A 500 -15.91 18.00 6.42
C ARG A 500 -14.45 18.24 6.73
N THR A 501 -13.56 17.49 6.08
CA THR A 501 -12.11 17.67 6.23
C THR A 501 -11.69 19.09 5.84
N LEU A 502 -12.14 19.57 4.68
CA LEU A 502 -11.88 20.93 4.21
C LEU A 502 -12.48 21.98 5.13
N ALA A 503 -13.73 21.81 5.57
CA ALA A 503 -14.40 22.73 6.48
C ALA A 503 -13.69 22.81 7.85
N TRP A 504 -13.18 21.69 8.35
CA TRP A 504 -12.39 21.65 9.57
C TRP A 504 -11.09 22.44 9.42
N PHE A 505 -10.33 22.19 8.35
CA PHE A 505 -9.13 22.97 8.08
C PHE A 505 -9.43 24.45 7.84
N ASP A 506 -10.53 24.80 7.17
CA ASP A 506 -10.93 26.18 6.95
C ASP A 506 -11.19 26.88 8.29
N ARG A 507 -11.89 26.22 9.22
CA ARG A 507 -12.25 26.78 10.53
C ARG A 507 -11.04 27.18 11.39
N PHE A 508 -9.92 26.45 11.29
CA PHE A 508 -8.77 26.65 12.18
C PHE A 508 -7.53 27.23 11.50
N LEU A 509 -7.47 27.21 10.16
CA LEU A 509 -6.30 27.66 9.40
C LEU A 509 -6.59 28.86 8.50
N LYS A 510 -7.79 29.45 8.54
CA LYS A 510 -8.15 30.62 7.72
C LYS A 510 -8.83 31.72 8.50
#